data_AF-A0A5C8K656-F1
#
_entry.id   AF-A0A5C8K656-F1
#
_cell.length_a   1.000
_cell.length_b   1.000
_cell.length_c   1.000
_cell.angle_alpha   90.00
_cell.angle_beta   90.00
_cell.angle_gamma   90.00
#
_symmetry.space_group_name_H-M   'P 1'
#
loop_
_entity.id
_entity.type
_entity.pdbx_description
1 polymer ?
#
loop_
_entity_poly.entity_id
_entity_poly.type
_entity_poly.pdbx_seq_one_letter_code
_entity_poly.pdbx_strand_id
1 'polypeptide(L)'
;MQNLLKKFSFKKSTTYLCGFLLATSLTGCFKNDDPAPQEQIPVGIVSVYHGIATNQEFDLLADNQAVFNRAIKYSEYTGYQQFRTGNRNFKFTPANAINAVIDTTFNIQDGKYYSLFVAGTEQQARLVAVRDSIFTPVAGKAFLRVINLSPDVASTDIRTTDNVTLADNLPYKSITQFMVVDATTHTLQITGADSEAVLLPNSNVSLAAGNYYTIILRGRAAQPAGSTYGLNAQVVRSF
;
A
#
# COMPACT_ATOMS: atom_id res chain seq x y z
N MET A 1 56.74 1.38 34.84
CA MET A 1 58.18 1.60 35.08
C MET A 1 58.96 1.01 33.92
N GLN A 2 60.08 1.65 33.57
CA GLN A 2 61.01 1.37 32.46
C GLN A 2 60.81 2.24 31.21
N ASN A 3 61.47 3.39 31.32
CA ASN A 3 61.99 4.24 30.25
C ASN A 3 62.79 3.45 29.22
N LEU A 4 62.73 3.86 27.96
CA LEU A 4 63.89 3.76 27.07
C LEU A 4 63.94 4.97 26.12
N LEU A 5 64.89 5.83 26.44
CA LEU A 5 65.36 6.98 25.69
C LEU A 5 65.89 6.57 24.31
N LYS A 6 65.72 7.45 23.31
CA LYS A 6 66.81 7.84 22.41
C LYS A 6 66.56 9.22 21.82
N LYS A 7 67.33 10.19 22.33
CA LYS A 7 67.60 11.49 21.70
C LYS A 7 68.38 11.24 20.41
N PHE A 8 68.01 11.91 19.32
CA PHE A 8 68.97 12.25 18.28
C PHE A 8 68.75 13.69 17.80
N SER A 9 69.87 14.40 17.79
CA SER A 9 70.00 15.84 17.66
C SER A 9 70.06 16.29 16.19
N PHE A 10 69.47 17.45 15.96
CA PHE A 10 69.61 18.38 14.85
C PHE A 10 70.98 18.40 14.14
N LYS A 11 70.96 18.46 12.80
CA LYS A 11 71.92 19.24 12.01
C LYS A 11 71.16 20.16 11.06
N LYS A 12 71.42 21.47 11.20
CA LYS A 12 71.03 22.53 10.27
C LYS A 12 71.90 22.43 9.02
N SER A 13 71.31 22.54 7.84
CA SER A 13 72.03 22.97 6.65
C SER A 13 71.11 23.86 5.82
N THR A 14 71.48 25.13 5.75
CA THR A 14 70.81 26.21 5.03
C THR A 14 71.81 26.71 4.00
N THR A 15 71.57 26.53 2.69
CA THR A 15 72.13 27.41 1.65
C THR A 15 71.34 27.37 0.33
N TYR A 16 70.68 28.50 0.05
CA TYR A 16 70.42 29.24 -1.21
C TYR A 16 70.63 28.54 -2.58
N LEU A 17 69.60 28.50 -3.43
CA LEU A 17 69.20 29.51 -4.45
C LEU A 17 69.87 29.25 -5.83
N CYS A 18 69.09 28.73 -6.79
CA CYS A 18 69.28 29.04 -8.20
C CYS A 18 67.96 28.79 -8.95
N GLY A 19 67.52 29.81 -9.68
CA GLY A 19 66.17 29.91 -10.23
C GLY A 19 65.86 28.89 -11.33
N PHE A 20 64.56 28.64 -11.47
CA PHE A 20 63.97 28.21 -12.72
C PHE A 20 62.56 28.79 -12.78
N LEU A 21 62.37 29.81 -13.63
CA LEU A 21 61.04 30.24 -14.06
C LEU A 21 60.46 29.08 -14.88
N LEU A 22 59.45 28.40 -14.33
CA LEU A 22 58.56 27.55 -15.12
C LEU A 22 57.19 28.21 -15.14
N ALA A 23 56.88 28.90 -16.24
CA ALA A 23 55.53 29.35 -16.53
C ALA A 23 54.67 28.13 -16.87
N THR A 24 53.94 27.60 -15.89
CA THR A 24 52.91 26.59 -16.12
C THR A 24 51.54 27.26 -16.12
N SER A 25 51.09 27.70 -17.30
CA SER A 25 49.67 27.84 -17.58
C SER A 25 49.10 26.44 -17.82
N LEU A 26 48.51 25.84 -16.78
CA LEU A 26 47.65 24.67 -16.93
C LEU A 26 46.27 25.04 -16.41
N THR A 27 45.40 25.30 -17.37
CA THR A 27 43.94 25.27 -17.28
C THR A 27 43.47 24.11 -16.42
N GLY A 28 43.08 24.40 -15.18
CA GLY A 28 42.26 23.49 -14.39
C GLY A 28 40.86 23.45 -15.00
N CYS A 29 40.53 22.36 -15.69
CA CYS A 29 39.15 22.05 -16.04
C CYS A 29 38.31 22.09 -14.77
N PHE A 30 37.34 23.00 -14.73
CA PHE A 30 36.15 22.81 -13.90
C PHE A 30 35.52 21.51 -14.38
N LYS A 31 35.85 20.41 -13.71
CA LYS A 31 35.14 19.16 -13.87
C LYS A 31 33.78 19.45 -13.28
N ASN A 32 32.82 19.78 -14.14
CA ASN A 32 31.42 19.74 -13.77
C ASN A 32 31.18 18.28 -13.38
N ASP A 33 31.16 18.03 -12.08
CA ASP A 33 30.67 16.79 -11.50
C ASP A 33 29.16 16.77 -11.76
N ASP A 34 28.77 16.52 -13.00
CA ASP A 34 27.40 16.12 -13.28
C ASP A 34 27.19 14.83 -12.47
N PRO A 35 26.25 14.82 -11.51
CA PRO A 35 26.00 13.61 -10.74
C PRO A 35 25.67 12.50 -11.74
N ALA A 36 26.35 11.36 -11.61
CA ALA A 36 26.06 10.17 -12.41
C ALA A 36 24.54 9.94 -12.41
N PRO A 37 23.92 9.60 -13.56
CA PRO A 37 22.50 9.33 -13.61
C PRO A 37 22.15 8.36 -12.49
N GLN A 38 21.28 8.78 -11.56
CA GLN A 38 20.87 7.90 -10.48
C GLN A 38 20.12 6.74 -11.12
N GLU A 39 20.62 5.51 -10.99
CA GLU A 39 19.89 4.31 -11.40
C GLU A 39 18.58 4.26 -10.60
N GLN A 40 17.49 4.68 -11.24
CA GLN A 40 16.17 4.63 -10.64
C GLN A 40 15.76 3.16 -10.54
N ILE A 41 15.71 2.64 -9.33
CA ILE A 41 15.21 1.28 -9.08
C ILE A 41 13.73 1.28 -9.48
N PRO A 42 13.31 0.43 -10.45
CA PRO A 42 11.92 0.38 -10.87
C PRO A 42 11.06 -0.13 -9.70
N VAL A 43 9.98 0.59 -9.43
CA VAL A 43 9.07 0.29 -8.31
C VAL A 43 7.62 0.37 -8.77
N GLY A 44 6.81 -0.55 -8.25
CA GLY A 44 5.36 -0.39 -8.20
C GLY A 44 4.92 -0.01 -6.80
N ILE A 45 3.68 0.47 -6.70
CA ILE A 45 3.09 0.94 -5.45
C ILE A 45 1.95 0.01 -5.07
N VAL A 46 1.95 -0.50 -3.84
CA VAL A 46 0.97 -1.51 -3.41
C VAL A 46 0.43 -1.18 -2.03
N SER A 47 -0.89 -1.29 -1.87
CA SER A 47 -1.56 -1.29 -0.57
C SER A 47 -2.19 -2.66 -0.31
N VAL A 48 -1.98 -3.23 0.88
CA VAL A 48 -2.55 -4.51 1.31
C VAL A 48 -3.60 -4.26 2.39
N TYR A 49 -4.80 -4.84 2.22
CA TYR A 49 -5.95 -4.66 3.10
C TYR A 49 -6.33 -5.96 3.78
N HIS A 50 -6.42 -5.97 5.12
CA HIS A 50 -6.87 -7.14 5.86
C HIS A 50 -8.41 -7.21 5.92
N GLY A 51 -9.00 -8.08 5.09
CA GLY A 51 -10.45 -8.26 4.98
C GLY A 51 -11.04 -9.47 5.69
N ILE A 52 -10.24 -10.42 6.21
CA ILE A 52 -10.76 -11.59 6.95
C ILE A 52 -11.31 -11.16 8.31
N ALA A 53 -12.59 -11.44 8.57
CA ALA A 53 -13.26 -11.11 9.82
C ALA A 53 -12.86 -12.07 10.95
N THR A 54 -11.76 -11.76 11.64
CA THR A 54 -11.21 -12.57 12.76
C THR A 54 -10.47 -11.72 13.78
N ASN A 55 -10.39 -12.21 15.02
CA ASN A 55 -9.59 -11.62 16.11
C ASN A 55 -8.11 -11.98 15.98
N GLN A 56 -7.79 -12.99 15.15
CA GLN A 56 -6.41 -13.36 14.87
C GLN A 56 -5.71 -12.21 14.15
N GLU A 57 -4.58 -11.77 14.67
CA GLU A 57 -3.70 -10.80 14.00
C GLU A 57 -2.73 -11.54 13.08
N PHE A 58 -2.27 -10.89 12.02
CA PHE A 58 -1.42 -11.51 11.00
C PHE A 58 -0.13 -10.74 10.76
N ASP A 59 0.98 -11.43 10.66
CA ASP A 59 2.20 -10.88 10.08
C ASP A 59 2.04 -10.85 8.54
N LEU A 60 2.25 -9.66 7.97
CA LEU A 60 2.32 -9.46 6.53
C LEU A 60 3.77 -9.39 6.11
N LEU A 61 4.20 -10.34 5.28
CA LEU A 61 5.56 -10.39 4.75
C LEU A 61 5.54 -10.22 3.23
N ALA A 62 6.55 -9.52 2.72
CA ALA A 62 6.90 -9.47 1.31
C ALA A 62 8.33 -9.99 1.14
N ASP A 63 8.53 -11.04 0.34
CA ASP A 63 9.80 -11.77 0.17
C ASP A 63 10.47 -12.16 1.51
N ASN A 64 9.67 -12.70 2.43
CA ASN A 64 10.08 -13.05 3.79
C ASN A 64 10.58 -11.87 4.65
N GLN A 65 10.38 -10.62 4.21
CA GLN A 65 10.62 -9.43 5.02
C GLN A 65 9.27 -8.89 5.51
N ALA A 66 9.19 -8.54 6.79
CA ALA A 66 7.97 -7.99 7.36
C ALA A 66 7.66 -6.62 6.73
N VAL A 67 6.44 -6.42 6.25
CA VAL A 67 5.95 -5.13 5.73
C VAL A 67 5.65 -4.17 6.88
N PHE A 68 5.23 -4.71 8.02
CA PHE A 68 5.06 -4.00 9.28
C PHE A 68 5.96 -4.58 10.36
N ASN A 69 6.32 -3.75 11.36
CA ASN A 69 7.02 -4.19 12.56
C ASN A 69 6.11 -4.83 13.63
N ARG A 70 4.85 -5.09 13.28
CA ARG A 70 3.82 -5.68 14.13
C ARG A 70 2.79 -6.41 13.26
N ALA A 71 2.05 -7.32 13.86
CA ALA A 71 0.91 -7.95 13.21
C ALA A 71 -0.19 -6.91 12.87
N ILE A 72 -0.85 -7.10 11.74
CA ILE A 72 -1.95 -6.29 11.23
C ILE A 72 -3.28 -6.88 11.72
N LYS A 73 -4.16 -6.00 12.19
CA LYS A 73 -5.49 -6.37 12.68
C LYS A 73 -6.54 -6.32 11.58
N TYR A 74 -7.68 -6.98 11.79
CA TYR A 74 -8.87 -6.77 10.97
C TYR A 74 -9.18 -5.27 10.84
N SER A 75 -9.44 -4.80 9.62
CA SER A 75 -9.63 -3.39 9.19
C SER A 75 -8.42 -2.60 8.80
N GLU A 76 -7.24 -3.03 9.21
CA GLU A 76 -6.04 -2.28 8.91
C GLU A 76 -5.59 -2.57 7.47
N TYR A 77 -4.78 -1.65 6.98
CA TYR A 77 -4.17 -1.71 5.67
C TYR A 77 -2.81 -1.02 5.71
N THR A 78 -1.95 -1.33 4.75
CA THR A 78 -0.57 -0.83 4.73
C THR A 78 -0.44 0.63 4.33
N GLY A 79 -1.48 1.19 3.70
CA GLY A 79 -1.31 2.31 2.80
C GLY A 79 -0.46 1.92 1.59
N TYR A 80 -0.28 2.85 0.67
CA TYR A 80 0.49 2.61 -0.55
C TYR A 80 1.99 2.64 -0.26
N GLN A 81 2.62 1.46 -0.31
CA GLN A 81 4.04 1.26 -0.08
C GLN A 81 4.77 0.95 -1.39
N GLN A 82 6.05 1.31 -1.47
CA GLN A 82 6.87 1.02 -2.64
C GLN A 82 7.43 -0.40 -2.59
N PHE A 83 7.35 -1.11 -3.71
CA PHE A 83 7.94 -2.43 -3.88
C PHE A 83 8.73 -2.47 -5.19
N ARG A 84 9.92 -3.07 -5.17
CA ARG A 84 10.63 -3.45 -6.40
C ARG A 84 9.70 -4.25 -7.33
N THR A 85 9.82 -3.99 -8.61
CA THR A 85 9.05 -4.66 -9.66
C THR A 85 9.43 -6.13 -9.84
N GLY A 86 8.58 -6.87 -10.56
CA GLY A 86 8.73 -8.29 -10.82
C GLY A 86 7.84 -9.14 -9.91
N ASN A 87 8.12 -10.43 -9.89
CA ASN A 87 7.40 -11.39 -9.06
C ASN A 87 7.82 -11.22 -7.59
N ARG A 88 6.89 -10.75 -6.76
CA ARG A 88 7.08 -10.57 -5.32
C ARG A 88 6.21 -11.55 -4.57
N ASN A 89 6.78 -12.21 -3.58
CA ASN A 89 6.06 -13.15 -2.75
C ASN A 89 5.39 -12.40 -1.59
N PHE A 90 4.09 -12.60 -1.41
CA PHE A 90 3.32 -12.07 -0.29
C PHE A 90 2.86 -13.21 0.60
N LYS A 91 3.18 -13.11 1.89
CA LYS A 91 2.74 -14.05 2.92
C LYS A 91 1.87 -13.36 3.95
N PHE A 92 0.81 -14.06 4.35
CA PHE A 92 -0.06 -13.66 5.45
C PHE A 92 -0.03 -14.80 6.46
N THR A 93 0.62 -14.58 7.60
CA THR A 93 0.87 -15.61 8.61
C THR A 93 0.19 -15.22 9.90
N PRO A 94 -0.64 -16.07 10.52
CA PRO A 94 -1.17 -15.79 11.85
C PRO A 94 -0.03 -15.45 12.82
N ALA A 95 -0.17 -14.39 13.60
CA ALA A 95 0.84 -14.00 14.58
C ALA A 95 1.19 -15.18 15.49
N ASN A 96 2.49 -15.41 15.68
CA ASN A 96 3.06 -16.53 16.44
C ASN A 96 2.87 -17.93 15.82
N ALA A 97 2.39 -18.03 14.57
CA ALA A 97 2.33 -19.28 13.83
C ALA A 97 3.54 -19.45 12.88
N ILE A 98 3.81 -20.71 12.51
CA ILE A 98 4.86 -21.05 11.54
C ILE A 98 4.31 -21.02 10.11
N ASN A 99 3.07 -21.50 9.93
CA ASN A 99 2.48 -21.69 8.61
C ASN A 99 1.66 -20.46 8.19
N ALA A 100 1.90 -20.00 6.96
CA ALA A 100 1.12 -18.92 6.37
C ALA A 100 -0.25 -19.43 5.90
N VAL A 101 -1.30 -18.61 6.04
CA VAL A 101 -2.62 -18.86 5.44
C VAL A 101 -2.68 -18.40 3.98
N ILE A 102 -1.79 -17.49 3.59
CA ILE A 102 -1.53 -17.11 2.20
C ILE A 102 -0.02 -17.15 2.00
N ASP A 103 0.42 -17.84 0.95
CA ASP A 103 1.78 -17.77 0.42
C ASP A 103 1.67 -17.74 -1.11
N THR A 104 1.74 -16.56 -1.69
CA THR A 104 1.47 -16.37 -3.12
C THR A 104 2.42 -15.37 -3.76
N THR A 105 2.60 -15.49 -5.07
CA THR A 105 3.43 -14.56 -5.84
C THR A 105 2.55 -13.63 -6.65
N PHE A 106 2.86 -12.34 -6.63
CA PHE A 106 2.20 -11.31 -7.41
C PHE A 106 3.22 -10.54 -8.25
N ASN A 107 2.91 -10.34 -9.53
CA ASN A 107 3.78 -9.57 -10.43
C ASN A 107 3.48 -8.07 -10.31
N ILE A 108 4.47 -7.31 -9.85
CA ILE A 108 4.39 -5.86 -9.72
C ILE A 108 5.06 -5.21 -10.92
N GLN A 109 4.32 -4.38 -11.65
CA GLN A 109 4.84 -3.65 -12.80
C GLN A 109 5.32 -2.24 -12.42
N ASP A 110 6.28 -1.73 -13.17
CA ASP A 110 6.89 -0.41 -12.93
C ASP A 110 5.86 0.73 -13.05
N GLY A 111 5.90 1.63 -12.07
CA GLY A 111 5.01 2.79 -11.99
C GLY A 111 3.51 2.45 -11.84
N LYS A 112 3.15 1.19 -11.58
CA LYS A 112 1.75 0.78 -11.41
C LYS A 112 1.35 0.73 -9.95
N TYR A 113 0.08 1.06 -9.71
CA TYR A 113 -0.55 1.06 -8.40
C TYR A 113 -1.43 -0.18 -8.27
N TYR A 114 -1.40 -0.83 -7.11
CA TYR A 114 -2.18 -2.02 -6.84
C TYR A 114 -2.81 -1.97 -5.45
N SER A 115 -4.02 -2.52 -5.37
CA SER A 115 -4.67 -2.84 -4.10
C SER A 115 -4.82 -4.36 -3.99
N LEU A 116 -4.32 -4.91 -2.88
CA LEU A 116 -4.34 -6.33 -2.58
C LEU A 116 -5.24 -6.56 -1.37
N PHE A 117 -6.38 -7.21 -1.55
CA PHE A 117 -7.33 -7.48 -0.50
C PHE A 117 -7.22 -8.93 -0.02
N VAL A 118 -6.93 -9.11 1.26
CA VAL A 118 -6.94 -10.41 1.92
C VAL A 118 -8.38 -10.77 2.22
N ALA A 119 -8.91 -11.77 1.51
CA ALA A 119 -10.31 -12.13 1.54
C ALA A 119 -10.51 -13.60 1.90
N GLY A 120 -11.55 -13.94 2.64
CA GLY A 120 -11.88 -15.34 2.93
C GLY A 120 -12.22 -15.57 4.38
N THR A 121 -12.07 -16.82 4.77
CA THR A 121 -11.89 -17.23 6.16
C THR A 121 -10.40 -17.52 6.38
N GLU A 122 -9.99 -17.79 7.61
CA GLU A 122 -8.61 -18.17 7.90
C GLU A 122 -8.20 -19.47 7.18
N GLN A 123 -9.14 -20.41 7.04
CA GLN A 123 -8.90 -21.70 6.39
C GLN A 123 -8.92 -21.62 4.86
N GLN A 124 -9.51 -20.56 4.30
CA GLN A 124 -9.68 -20.37 2.85
C GLN A 124 -9.32 -18.94 2.44
N ALA A 125 -8.23 -18.43 3.02
CA ALA A 125 -7.71 -17.11 2.75
C ALA A 125 -7.19 -17.04 1.32
N ARG A 126 -7.49 -15.95 0.62
CA ARG A 126 -6.95 -15.68 -0.72
C ARG A 126 -6.75 -14.20 -0.96
N LEU A 127 -5.82 -13.88 -1.85
CA LEU A 127 -5.51 -12.52 -2.25
C LEU A 127 -6.36 -12.14 -3.46
N VAL A 128 -7.10 -11.04 -3.34
CA VAL A 128 -7.81 -10.41 -4.47
C VAL A 128 -6.99 -9.19 -4.88
N ALA A 129 -6.35 -9.27 -6.05
CA ALA A 129 -5.49 -8.22 -6.55
C ALA A 129 -6.19 -7.39 -7.63
N VAL A 130 -6.06 -6.07 -7.55
CA VAL A 130 -6.53 -5.15 -8.59
C VAL A 130 -5.45 -4.13 -8.90
N ARG A 131 -5.30 -3.80 -10.18
CA ARG A 131 -4.50 -2.64 -10.61
C ARG A 131 -5.36 -1.40 -10.51
N ASP A 132 -4.89 -0.40 -9.79
CA ASP A 132 -5.59 0.86 -9.63
C ASP A 132 -5.43 1.74 -10.88
N SER A 133 -6.53 2.34 -11.30
CA SER A 133 -6.54 3.33 -12.38
C SER A 133 -6.37 4.72 -11.79
N ILE A 134 -5.39 5.45 -12.31
CA ILE A 134 -5.16 6.86 -11.96
C ILE A 134 -5.75 7.72 -13.08
N PHE A 135 -6.66 8.60 -12.70
CA PHE A 135 -7.31 9.58 -13.57
C PHE A 135 -6.73 10.97 -13.32
N THR A 136 -6.83 11.82 -14.35
CA THR A 136 -6.59 13.25 -14.17
C THR A 136 -7.65 13.82 -13.23
N PRO A 137 -7.28 14.55 -12.17
CA PRO A 137 -8.25 15.17 -11.28
C PRO A 137 -9.23 16.07 -12.03
N VAL A 138 -10.52 15.92 -11.74
CA VAL A 138 -11.58 16.79 -12.26
C VAL A 138 -12.05 17.69 -11.12
N ALA A 139 -12.13 19.00 -11.38
CA ALA A 139 -12.56 19.96 -10.37
C ALA A 139 -13.92 19.59 -9.78
N GLY A 140 -14.03 19.61 -8.45
CA GLY A 140 -15.27 19.26 -7.74
C GLY A 140 -15.65 17.77 -7.78
N LYS A 141 -14.79 16.87 -8.28
CA LYS A 141 -15.07 15.44 -8.35
C LYS A 141 -14.17 14.62 -7.41
N ALA A 142 -14.68 13.49 -6.97
CA ALA A 142 -13.96 12.43 -6.28
C ALA A 142 -14.07 11.11 -7.07
N PHE A 143 -13.26 10.13 -6.71
CA PHE A 143 -13.26 8.81 -7.34
C PHE A 143 -13.66 7.75 -6.33
N LEU A 144 -14.63 6.91 -6.67
CA LEU A 144 -15.20 5.92 -5.77
C LEU A 144 -15.21 4.56 -6.43
N ARG A 145 -14.95 3.50 -5.67
CA ARG A 145 -15.19 2.11 -6.07
C ARG A 145 -15.66 1.28 -4.89
N VAL A 146 -16.11 0.08 -5.17
CA VAL A 146 -16.65 -0.85 -4.18
C VAL A 146 -15.98 -2.20 -4.32
N ILE A 147 -15.62 -2.82 -3.20
CA ILE A 147 -15.27 -4.25 -3.12
C ILE A 147 -16.20 -4.97 -2.15
N ASN A 148 -16.68 -6.15 -2.53
CA ASN A 148 -17.40 -7.04 -1.63
C ASN A 148 -16.45 -8.12 -1.07
N LEU A 149 -16.13 -8.03 0.21
CA LEU A 149 -15.33 -8.98 0.98
C LEU A 149 -16.14 -9.76 2.02
N SER A 150 -17.47 -9.62 2.07
CA SER A 150 -18.31 -10.39 3.01
C SER A 150 -18.60 -11.80 2.46
N PRO A 151 -18.11 -12.88 3.11
CA PRO A 151 -18.23 -14.25 2.58
C PRO A 151 -19.64 -14.81 2.54
N ASP A 152 -20.56 -14.25 3.31
CA ASP A 152 -21.96 -14.68 3.45
C ASP A 152 -22.95 -13.74 2.74
N VAL A 153 -22.44 -12.75 1.99
CA VAL A 153 -23.22 -11.91 1.09
C VAL A 153 -22.84 -12.28 -0.34
N ALA A 154 -23.69 -13.07 -1.00
CA ALA A 154 -23.42 -13.62 -2.32
C ALA A 154 -23.15 -12.51 -3.36
N SER A 155 -24.03 -11.52 -3.41
CA SER A 155 -23.92 -10.32 -4.24
C SER A 155 -24.56 -9.12 -3.57
N THR A 156 -24.14 -7.92 -3.96
CA THR A 156 -24.58 -6.66 -3.34
C THR A 156 -24.84 -5.59 -4.39
N ASP A 157 -25.93 -4.85 -4.20
CA ASP A 157 -26.16 -3.57 -4.87
C ASP A 157 -25.80 -2.44 -3.92
N ILE A 158 -25.01 -1.49 -4.43
CA ILE A 158 -24.67 -0.28 -3.71
C ILE A 158 -25.03 0.91 -4.57
N ARG A 159 -25.90 1.76 -4.03
CA ARG A 159 -26.32 3.01 -4.66
C ARG A 159 -26.31 4.14 -3.66
N THR A 160 -26.26 5.37 -4.16
CA THR A 160 -26.52 6.55 -3.36
C THR A 160 -28.02 6.89 -3.38
N THR A 161 -28.50 7.65 -2.40
CA THR A 161 -29.92 8.07 -2.31
C THR A 161 -30.36 8.97 -3.47
N ASP A 162 -29.43 9.62 -4.16
CA ASP A 162 -29.63 10.37 -5.41
C ASP A 162 -29.54 9.49 -6.67
N ASN A 163 -29.64 8.17 -6.51
CA ASN A 163 -29.71 7.16 -7.58
C ASN A 163 -28.42 7.00 -8.41
N VAL A 164 -27.24 7.29 -7.85
CA VAL A 164 -25.97 6.89 -8.47
C VAL A 164 -25.68 5.44 -8.11
N THR A 165 -25.65 4.57 -9.12
CA THR A 165 -25.25 3.16 -8.94
C THR A 165 -23.72 3.07 -8.82
N LEU A 166 -23.23 2.58 -7.69
CA LEU A 166 -21.80 2.36 -7.42
C LEU A 166 -21.39 0.92 -7.66
N ALA A 167 -22.32 -0.01 -7.46
CA ALA A 167 -22.17 -1.43 -7.68
C ALA A 167 -23.54 -2.03 -8.00
N ASP A 168 -23.59 -2.87 -9.04
CA ASP A 168 -24.77 -3.61 -9.47
C ASP A 168 -24.42 -5.09 -9.50
N ASN A 169 -25.15 -5.89 -8.74
CA ASN A 169 -24.97 -7.31 -8.52
C ASN A 169 -23.51 -7.72 -8.24
N LEU A 170 -22.81 -6.97 -7.37
CA LEU A 170 -21.37 -7.16 -7.12
C LEU A 170 -21.10 -8.44 -6.32
N PRO A 171 -20.50 -9.49 -6.92
CA PRO A 171 -20.32 -10.76 -6.24
C PRO A 171 -19.27 -10.71 -5.13
N TYR A 172 -19.31 -11.69 -4.22
CA TYR A 172 -18.26 -11.91 -3.24
C TYR A 172 -16.87 -12.02 -3.90
N LYS A 173 -15.91 -11.26 -3.37
CA LYS A 173 -14.51 -11.07 -3.83
C LYS A 173 -14.36 -10.38 -5.17
N SER A 174 -15.40 -9.66 -5.61
CA SER A 174 -15.33 -8.80 -6.78
C SER A 174 -15.19 -7.34 -6.37
N ILE A 175 -14.56 -6.56 -7.24
CA ILE A 175 -14.33 -5.14 -7.07
C ILE A 175 -14.73 -4.39 -8.35
N THR A 176 -15.33 -3.21 -8.19
CA THR A 176 -15.63 -2.31 -9.31
C THR A 176 -14.41 -1.49 -9.72
N GLN A 177 -14.45 -0.91 -10.92
CA GLN A 177 -13.49 0.13 -11.29
C GLN A 177 -13.82 1.43 -10.55
N PHE A 178 -12.83 2.31 -10.42
CA PHE A 178 -13.09 3.67 -9.94
C PHE A 178 -14.00 4.41 -10.92
N MET A 179 -15.06 5.00 -10.39
CA MET A 179 -15.97 5.89 -11.10
C MET A 179 -15.89 7.30 -10.53
N VAL A 180 -16.21 8.29 -11.37
CA VAL A 180 -16.20 9.70 -11.01
C VAL A 180 -17.53 10.07 -10.37
N VAL A 181 -17.50 10.70 -9.21
CA VAL A 181 -18.70 11.17 -8.47
C VAL A 181 -18.49 12.60 -7.98
N ASP A 182 -19.56 13.29 -7.61
CA ASP A 182 -19.45 14.60 -6.99
C ASP A 182 -18.75 14.54 -5.64
N ALA A 183 -17.84 15.48 -5.40
CA ALA A 183 -17.13 15.60 -4.13
C ALA A 183 -18.02 16.27 -3.08
N THR A 184 -18.93 15.48 -2.53
CA THR A 184 -19.90 15.89 -1.51
C THR A 184 -20.15 14.72 -0.55
N THR A 185 -21.07 14.92 0.40
CA THR A 185 -21.58 13.82 1.21
C THR A 185 -22.65 13.05 0.44
N HIS A 186 -22.42 11.76 0.26
CA HIS A 186 -23.39 10.81 -0.30
C HIS A 186 -23.97 9.95 0.81
N THR A 187 -25.25 9.64 0.73
CA THR A 187 -25.87 8.63 1.60
C THR A 187 -25.94 7.30 0.86
N LEU A 188 -25.25 6.28 1.36
CA LEU A 188 -25.21 4.94 0.77
C LEU A 188 -26.43 4.12 1.17
N GLN A 189 -26.97 3.38 0.20
CA GLN A 189 -27.93 2.30 0.37
C GLN A 189 -27.25 1.01 -0.08
N ILE A 190 -27.25 0.00 0.80
CA ILE A 190 -26.55 -1.27 0.58
C ILE A 190 -27.55 -2.41 0.75
N THR A 191 -27.83 -3.11 -0.34
CA THR A 191 -28.85 -4.18 -0.39
C THR A 191 -28.26 -5.47 -0.97
N GLY A 192 -28.85 -6.61 -0.64
CA GLY A 192 -28.57 -7.86 -1.34
C GLY A 192 -29.16 -7.79 -2.75
N ALA A 193 -28.41 -8.19 -3.77
CA ALA A 193 -28.87 -8.02 -5.16
C ALA A 193 -30.06 -8.92 -5.51
N ASP A 194 -30.05 -10.17 -5.02
CA ASP A 194 -31.14 -11.13 -5.31
C ASP A 194 -32.35 -10.96 -4.39
N SER A 195 -32.15 -10.51 -3.16
CA SER A 195 -33.20 -10.45 -2.13
C SER A 195 -33.78 -9.05 -1.93
N GLU A 196 -33.12 -8.02 -2.47
CA GLU A 196 -33.35 -6.60 -2.17
C GLU A 196 -33.31 -6.25 -0.67
N ALA A 197 -32.88 -7.19 0.18
CA ALA A 197 -32.86 -7.00 1.62
C ALA A 197 -31.83 -5.92 1.99
N VAL A 198 -32.24 -4.99 2.84
CA VAL A 198 -31.33 -3.98 3.40
C VAL A 198 -30.30 -4.69 4.26
N LEU A 199 -29.03 -4.63 3.83
CA LEU A 199 -27.92 -5.29 4.52
C LEU A 199 -27.32 -4.42 5.62
N LEU A 200 -27.28 -3.10 5.39
CA LEU A 200 -26.78 -2.11 6.34
C LEU A 200 -27.71 -0.89 6.36
N PRO A 201 -27.87 -0.24 7.52
CA PRO A 201 -28.53 1.06 7.58
C PRO A 201 -27.85 2.07 6.67
N ASN A 202 -28.64 3.05 6.19
CA ASN A 202 -28.10 4.14 5.41
C ASN A 202 -26.98 4.85 6.16
N SER A 203 -25.88 5.11 5.47
CA SER A 203 -24.69 5.74 6.06
C SER A 203 -24.15 6.84 5.17
N ASN A 204 -23.68 7.91 5.78
CA ASN A 204 -23.12 9.05 5.06
C ASN A 204 -21.63 8.86 4.81
N VAL A 205 -21.20 9.22 3.60
CA VAL A 205 -19.81 9.17 3.16
C VAL A 205 -19.46 10.52 2.57
N SER A 206 -18.57 11.25 3.25
CA SER A 206 -18.08 12.55 2.80
C SER A 206 -16.86 12.39 1.90
N LEU A 207 -16.98 12.83 0.66
CA LEU A 207 -15.93 12.75 -0.35
C LEU A 207 -15.33 14.12 -0.62
N ALA A 208 -14.00 14.22 -0.52
CA ALA A 208 -13.27 15.44 -0.85
C ALA A 208 -12.73 15.39 -2.27
N ALA A 209 -12.73 16.53 -2.96
CA ALA A 209 -12.33 16.62 -4.35
C ALA A 209 -10.88 16.14 -4.58
N GLY A 210 -10.66 15.46 -5.70
CA GLY A 210 -9.36 14.93 -6.11
C GLY A 210 -8.93 13.63 -5.41
N ASN A 211 -9.70 13.10 -4.46
CA ASN A 211 -9.32 11.91 -3.70
C ASN A 211 -9.98 10.63 -4.23
N TYR A 212 -9.30 9.50 -3.99
CA TYR A 212 -9.78 8.17 -4.32
C TYR A 212 -10.28 7.45 -3.07
N TYR A 213 -11.45 6.85 -3.17
CA TYR A 213 -12.10 6.15 -2.07
C TYR A 213 -12.49 4.74 -2.49
N THR A 214 -12.25 3.79 -1.60
CA THR A 214 -12.73 2.41 -1.73
C THR A 214 -13.74 2.16 -0.61
N ILE A 215 -14.96 1.77 -0.98
CA ILE A 215 -15.94 1.20 -0.05
C ILE A 215 -15.64 -0.30 0.03
N ILE A 216 -15.32 -0.78 1.21
CA ILE A 216 -15.02 -2.17 1.50
C ILE A 216 -16.20 -2.72 2.28
N LEU A 217 -17.07 -3.49 1.63
CA LEU A 217 -18.09 -4.28 2.32
C LEU A 217 -17.43 -5.53 2.90
N ARG A 218 -17.57 -5.77 4.20
CA ARG A 218 -16.79 -6.78 4.93
C ARG A 218 -17.47 -7.17 6.23
N GLY A 219 -16.95 -8.20 6.87
CA GLY A 219 -17.56 -8.76 8.08
C GLY A 219 -18.46 -9.92 7.70
N ARG A 220 -19.44 -10.23 8.53
CA ARG A 220 -20.45 -11.26 8.25
C ARG A 220 -21.84 -10.71 8.51
N ALA A 221 -22.75 -10.90 7.56
CA ALA A 221 -24.18 -10.64 7.73
C ALA A 221 -24.78 -11.52 8.83
N ALA A 222 -24.45 -12.81 8.81
CA ALA A 222 -24.81 -13.76 9.86
C ALA A 222 -23.63 -13.91 10.84
N GLN A 223 -23.64 -13.12 11.91
CA GLN A 223 -22.60 -13.20 12.94
C GLN A 223 -22.61 -14.57 13.64
N PRO A 224 -21.52 -15.36 13.56
CA PRO A 224 -21.38 -16.54 14.39
C PRO A 224 -21.32 -16.16 15.88
N ALA A 225 -21.83 -17.02 16.75
CA ALA A 225 -21.72 -16.83 18.20
C ALA A 225 -20.25 -16.59 18.61
N GLY A 226 -19.96 -15.47 19.28
CA GLY A 226 -18.61 -15.09 19.72
C GLY A 226 -17.79 -14.27 18.70
N SER A 227 -18.30 -13.99 17.50
CA SER A 227 -17.67 -13.03 16.58
C SER A 227 -18.14 -11.60 16.87
N THR A 228 -17.21 -10.66 16.96
CA THR A 228 -17.50 -9.22 17.08
C THR A 228 -17.61 -8.51 15.73
N TYR A 229 -17.37 -9.21 14.61
CA TYR A 229 -17.22 -8.58 13.29
C TYR A 229 -18.46 -8.76 12.43
N GLY A 230 -19.48 -7.97 12.75
CA GLY A 230 -20.70 -7.86 11.93
C GLY A 230 -20.42 -7.22 10.58
N LEU A 231 -21.37 -7.35 9.67
CA LEU A 231 -21.32 -6.70 8.38
C LEU A 231 -21.10 -5.20 8.57
N ASN A 232 -20.19 -4.63 7.78
CA ASN A 232 -19.85 -3.22 7.80
C ASN A 232 -19.37 -2.77 6.42
N ALA A 233 -19.61 -1.50 6.11
CA ALA A 233 -19.04 -0.81 4.96
C ALA A 233 -17.96 0.16 5.46
N GLN A 234 -16.69 -0.22 5.29
CA GLN A 234 -15.57 0.66 5.62
C GLN A 234 -15.25 1.53 4.41
N VAL A 235 -15.19 2.85 4.60
CA VAL A 235 -14.67 3.76 3.59
C VAL A 235 -13.21 4.06 3.89
N VAL A 236 -12.34 3.78 2.93
CA VAL A 236 -10.91 4.11 3.02
C VAL A 236 -10.54 5.07 1.90
N ARG A 237 -9.71 6.06 2.24
CA ARG A 237 -8.99 6.82 1.22
C ARG A 237 -7.87 5.93 0.69
N SER A 238 -7.82 5.75 -0.62
CA SER A 238 -6.82 4.91 -1.28
C SER A 238 -5.51 5.70 -1.42
N PHE A 239 -5.52 6.75 -2.25
CA PHE A 239 -4.42 7.70 -2.46
C PHE A 239 -4.98 9.10 -2.72
#